data_AF-A0AAD5XYR6-F1
#
_entry.id   AF-A0AAD5XYR6-F1
#
_cell.length_a   1.000
_cell.length_b   1.000
_cell.length_c   1.000
_cell.angle_alpha   90.00
_cell.angle_beta   90.00
_cell.angle_gamma   90.00
#
_symmetry.space_group_name_H-M   'P 1'
#
loop_
_entity.id
_entity.type
_entity.pdbx_description
1 polymer ?
#
loop_
_entity_poly.entity_id
_entity_poly.type
_entity_poly.pdbx_seq_one_letter_code
_entity_poly.pdbx_strand_id
1 'polypeptide(L)'
;MTSRNVVSMEDYFKANVEKKLFIKMPRHDDDLDLTPATRLLEKRREMLEVENGLKQQKEEFALKMESLAQRREELARKETQLKDSLTKFDKFLKENDAKRTRALKKSLEERKLREQKEGEVNNLRENFTNLTQKKEHQLQIVDTNLSYQRYLESVIETVGEYGEVKDLIARYDTLAATNSELVERARNAQEKTERDRLNFIQSSEEKNNTILNCNNIIAKLQTKLEESQLKSGKWQSEWDHTLENATHKTLLLGQIKMATNNLFTLVKSHLNNRLNNTNDTLSQLDKIQQFICDLNQITSTTMKDINELK
;
A
#
# COMPACT_ATOMS: atom_id res chain seq x y z
N MET A 1 49.71 -84.10 -3.36
CA MET A 1 50.74 -85.13 -3.20
C MET A 1 50.57 -85.78 -1.84
N THR A 2 50.08 -87.01 -1.82
CA THR A 2 50.40 -88.06 -0.84
C THR A 2 49.51 -89.23 -1.20
N SER A 3 50.07 -90.15 -2.00
CA SER A 3 49.49 -91.44 -2.33
C SER A 3 49.04 -92.12 -1.04
N ARG A 4 47.72 -92.17 -0.83
CA ARG A 4 47.14 -93.12 0.12
C ARG A 4 47.38 -94.49 -0.50
N ASN A 5 48.37 -95.20 0.04
CA ASN A 5 48.55 -96.63 -0.15
C ASN A 5 47.20 -97.30 0.13
N VAL A 6 46.44 -97.58 -0.91
CA VAL A 6 45.30 -98.50 -0.85
C VAL A 6 45.96 -99.87 -0.79
N VAL A 7 46.40 -100.24 0.41
CA VAL A 7 46.67 -101.64 0.70
C VAL A 7 45.30 -102.30 0.54
N SER A 8 45.11 -103.06 -0.54
CA SER A 8 43.88 -103.80 -0.75
C SER A 8 43.63 -104.61 0.52
N MET A 9 42.38 -104.63 1.01
CA MET A 9 42.04 -105.43 2.18
C MET A 9 42.46 -106.89 1.98
N GLU A 10 42.48 -107.33 0.71
CA GLU A 10 43.01 -108.60 0.22
C GLU A 10 44.53 -108.77 0.42
N ASP A 11 45.35 -107.73 0.18
CA ASP A 11 46.80 -107.75 0.41
C ASP A 11 47.14 -107.72 1.91
N TYR A 12 46.34 -106.99 2.71
CA TYR A 12 46.49 -106.97 4.16
C TYR A 12 46.10 -108.31 4.79
N PHE A 13 45.03 -108.95 4.30
CA PHE A 13 44.65 -110.29 4.75
C PHE A 13 45.64 -111.36 4.26
N LYS A 14 46.11 -111.33 3.01
CA LYS A 14 47.15 -112.25 2.51
C LYS A 14 48.42 -112.18 3.35
N ALA A 15 48.99 -110.99 3.54
CA ALA A 15 50.23 -110.83 4.28
C ALA A 15 50.11 -111.22 5.76
N ASN A 16 48.93 -111.04 6.37
CA ASN A 16 48.71 -111.34 7.79
C ASN A 16 48.35 -112.82 8.03
N VAL A 17 47.66 -113.46 7.08
CA VAL A 17 47.36 -114.90 7.10
C VAL A 17 48.60 -115.71 6.75
N GLU A 18 49.40 -115.29 5.75
CA GLU A 18 50.70 -115.90 5.44
C GLU A 18 51.66 -115.84 6.64
N LYS A 19 51.71 -114.72 7.38
CA LYS A 19 52.52 -114.62 8.60
C LYS A 19 52.03 -115.49 9.77
N LYS A 20 50.74 -115.80 9.87
CA LYS A 20 50.16 -116.58 10.98
C LYS A 20 50.07 -118.10 10.73
N LEU A 21 50.30 -118.57 9.49
CA LEU A 21 50.32 -120.00 9.11
C LEU A 21 51.73 -120.63 9.06
N PHE A 22 52.79 -119.85 9.32
CA PHE A 22 54.17 -120.36 9.38
C PHE A 22 54.42 -121.18 10.66
N ILE A 23 54.02 -122.44 10.67
CA ILE A 23 54.56 -123.46 11.58
C ILE A 23 55.92 -123.87 11.02
N LYS A 24 57.00 -123.34 11.59
CA LYS A 24 58.37 -123.83 11.32
C LYS A 24 58.49 -125.25 11.88
N MET A 25 58.46 -126.24 11.00
CA MET A 25 58.76 -127.63 11.34
C MET A 25 60.28 -127.80 11.52
N PRO A 26 60.79 -128.18 12.72
CA PRO A 26 62.23 -128.37 12.91
C PRO A 26 62.73 -129.56 12.09
N ARG A 27 63.76 -129.35 11.26
CA ARG A 27 64.59 -130.42 10.70
C ARG A 27 65.63 -130.80 11.75
N HIS A 28 65.72 -132.07 12.12
CA HIS A 28 66.89 -132.63 12.76
C HIS A 28 67.31 -133.89 11.99
N ASP A 29 68.43 -133.77 11.29
CA ASP A 29 69.31 -134.88 10.95
C ASP A 29 70.01 -135.29 12.26
N ASP A 30 69.82 -136.54 12.68
CA ASP A 30 70.82 -137.43 13.31
C ASP A 30 70.12 -138.74 13.76
N ASP A 31 70.54 -139.85 13.15
CA ASP A 31 70.21 -141.23 13.48
C ASP A 31 70.55 -141.57 14.94
N LEU A 32 69.61 -142.19 15.68
CA LEU A 32 69.83 -143.23 16.69
C LEU A 32 68.47 -143.67 17.29
N ASP A 33 67.98 -144.84 16.85
CA ASP A 33 66.93 -145.70 17.42
C ASP A 33 65.80 -145.06 18.25
N LEU A 34 64.72 -144.61 17.59
CA LEU A 34 63.42 -144.31 18.23
C LEU A 34 62.28 -145.17 17.65
N THR A 35 61.43 -145.72 18.54
CA THR A 35 60.37 -146.70 18.24
C THR A 35 59.10 -146.09 17.62
N PRO A 36 58.21 -146.88 16.98
CA PRO A 36 56.93 -146.41 16.42
C PRO A 36 56.01 -145.69 17.42
N ALA A 37 56.15 -146.01 18.72
CA ALA A 37 55.43 -145.35 19.82
C ALA A 37 55.85 -143.88 20.00
N THR A 38 57.13 -143.54 19.82
CA THR A 38 57.65 -142.17 19.95
C THR A 38 57.22 -141.25 18.80
N ARG A 39 57.07 -141.78 17.57
CA ARG A 39 56.59 -141.02 16.40
C ARG A 39 55.10 -140.64 16.50
N LEU A 40 54.29 -141.54 17.09
CA LEU A 40 52.88 -141.26 17.40
C LEU A 40 52.75 -140.20 18.49
N LEU A 41 53.64 -140.23 19.49
CA LEU A 41 53.72 -139.22 20.55
C LEU A 41 54.13 -137.84 19.98
N GLU A 42 55.09 -137.78 19.06
CA GLU A 42 55.44 -136.54 18.36
C GLU A 42 54.29 -135.99 17.51
N LYS A 43 53.60 -136.83 16.72
CA LYS A 43 52.43 -136.37 15.95
C LYS A 43 51.27 -135.94 16.83
N ARG A 44 51.07 -136.56 18.00
CA ARG A 44 50.13 -136.07 19.03
C ARG A 44 50.58 -134.76 19.64
N ARG A 45 51.87 -134.58 19.90
CA ARG A 45 52.45 -133.34 20.40
C ARG A 45 52.31 -132.20 19.38
N GLU A 46 52.57 -132.45 18.10
CA GLU A 46 52.34 -131.50 17.02
C GLU A 46 50.86 -131.14 16.86
N MET A 47 49.94 -132.13 16.90
CA MET A 47 48.50 -131.85 16.90
C MET A 47 48.08 -131.01 18.10
N LEU A 48 48.59 -131.30 19.30
CA LEU A 48 48.34 -130.51 20.51
C LEU A 48 48.92 -129.09 20.41
N GLU A 49 50.11 -128.92 19.82
CA GLU A 49 50.72 -127.61 19.60
C GLU A 49 49.91 -126.77 18.59
N VAL A 50 49.43 -127.38 17.50
CA VAL A 50 48.55 -126.73 16.51
C VAL A 50 47.16 -126.43 17.10
N GLU A 51 46.59 -127.36 17.87
CA GLU A 51 45.31 -127.17 18.56
C GLU A 51 45.40 -126.07 19.62
N ASN A 52 46.49 -126.03 20.40
CA ASN A 52 46.77 -124.96 21.35
C ASN A 52 47.01 -123.61 20.64
N GLY A 53 47.74 -123.59 19.53
CA GLY A 53 47.94 -122.38 18.71
C GLY A 53 46.64 -121.86 18.08
N LEU A 54 45.78 -122.76 17.59
CA LEU A 54 44.46 -122.41 17.06
C LEU A 54 43.54 -121.91 18.17
N LYS A 55 43.58 -122.52 19.35
CA LYS A 55 42.84 -122.08 20.54
C LYS A 55 43.29 -120.68 20.97
N GLN A 56 44.60 -120.43 21.03
CA GLN A 56 45.16 -119.12 21.34
C GLN A 56 44.75 -118.07 20.29
N GLN A 57 44.76 -118.40 18.99
CA GLN A 57 44.29 -117.47 17.95
C GLN A 57 42.78 -117.20 18.03
N LYS A 58 41.97 -118.20 18.39
CA LYS A 58 40.53 -118.02 18.63
C LYS A 58 40.27 -117.11 19.84
N GLU A 59 41.04 -117.29 20.92
CA GLU A 59 40.98 -116.44 22.11
C GLU A 59 41.43 -115.00 21.79
N GLU A 60 42.54 -114.81 21.08
CA GLU A 60 43.00 -113.49 20.61
C GLU A 60 41.98 -112.80 19.70
N PHE A 61 41.35 -113.55 18.79
CA PHE A 61 40.32 -113.02 17.90
C PHE A 61 39.07 -112.65 18.68
N ALA A 62 38.64 -113.47 19.65
CA ALA A 62 37.51 -113.19 20.52
C ALA A 62 37.75 -111.90 21.33
N LEU A 63 38.93 -111.75 21.95
CA LEU A 63 39.31 -110.53 22.68
C LEU A 63 39.32 -109.28 21.79
N LYS A 64 39.82 -109.39 20.55
CA LYS A 64 39.79 -108.28 19.58
C LYS A 64 38.37 -107.94 19.14
N MET A 65 37.53 -108.94 18.91
CA MET A 65 36.12 -108.74 18.55
C MET A 65 35.35 -108.08 19.69
N GLU A 66 35.61 -108.47 20.94
CA GLU A 66 35.04 -107.85 22.12
C GLU A 66 35.49 -106.38 22.26
N SER A 67 36.78 -106.09 22.11
CA SER A 67 37.30 -104.71 22.13
C SER A 67 36.70 -103.84 21.02
N LEU A 68 36.54 -104.37 19.81
CA LEU A 68 35.89 -103.67 18.70
C LEU A 68 34.39 -103.47 18.95
N ALA A 69 33.72 -104.44 19.56
CA ALA A 69 32.32 -104.30 19.96
C ALA A 69 32.15 -103.19 21.02
N GLN A 70 32.99 -103.18 22.05
CA GLN A 70 33.03 -102.11 23.06
C GLN A 70 33.31 -100.74 22.41
N ARG A 71 34.28 -100.65 21.50
CA ARG A 71 34.61 -99.40 20.78
C ARG A 71 33.45 -98.91 19.91
N ARG A 72 32.74 -99.83 19.23
CA ARG A 72 31.53 -99.49 18.46
C ARG A 72 30.42 -98.97 19.37
N GLU A 73 30.22 -99.60 20.52
CA GLU A 73 29.23 -99.16 21.50
C GLU A 73 29.58 -97.77 22.07
N GLU A 74 30.84 -97.52 22.42
CA GLU A 74 31.31 -96.20 22.85
C GLU A 74 31.09 -95.12 21.78
N LEU A 75 31.41 -95.43 20.52
CA LEU A 75 31.18 -94.49 19.41
C LEU A 75 29.69 -94.20 19.22
N ALA A 76 28.82 -95.22 19.30
CA ALA A 76 27.37 -95.04 19.23
C ALA A 76 26.85 -94.18 20.40
N ARG A 77 27.37 -94.37 21.61
CA ARG A 77 27.06 -93.51 22.78
C ARG A 77 27.52 -92.07 22.57
N LYS A 78 28.71 -91.84 22.02
CA LYS A 78 29.21 -90.48 21.72
C LYS A 78 28.40 -89.81 20.61
N GLU A 79 28.02 -90.56 19.58
CA GLU A 79 27.19 -90.04 18.48
C GLU A 79 25.79 -89.62 18.98
N THR A 80 25.17 -90.45 19.82
CA THR A 80 23.88 -90.12 20.44
C THR A 80 23.99 -88.90 21.36
N GLN A 81 25.02 -88.80 22.21
CA GLN A 81 25.29 -87.61 23.02
C GLN A 81 25.49 -86.35 22.18
N LEU A 82 26.21 -86.43 21.05
CA LEU A 82 26.41 -85.32 20.14
C LEU A 82 25.09 -84.89 19.49
N LYS A 83 24.27 -85.84 19.02
CA LYS A 83 22.93 -85.56 18.49
C LYS A 83 22.04 -84.87 19.53
N ASP A 84 22.05 -85.34 20.77
CA ASP A 84 21.29 -84.71 21.87
C ASP A 84 21.82 -83.32 22.21
N SER A 85 23.14 -83.10 22.16
CA SER A 85 23.71 -81.78 22.38
C SER A 85 23.32 -80.80 21.27
N LEU A 86 23.31 -81.26 20.01
CA LEU A 86 22.98 -80.44 18.85
C LEU A 86 21.50 -80.02 18.86
N THR A 87 20.60 -80.93 19.23
CA THR A 87 19.17 -80.59 19.41
C THR A 87 18.95 -79.59 20.56
N LYS A 88 19.68 -79.72 21.67
CA LYS A 88 19.65 -78.74 22.77
C LYS A 88 20.19 -77.37 22.34
N PHE A 89 21.29 -77.34 21.58
CA PHE A 89 21.86 -76.10 21.05
C PHE A 89 20.93 -75.42 20.05
N ASP A 90 20.34 -76.16 19.12
CA ASP A 90 19.34 -75.61 18.18
C ASP A 90 18.14 -75.02 18.92
N LYS A 91 17.63 -75.73 19.94
CA LYS A 91 16.56 -75.20 20.80
C LYS A 91 16.99 -73.93 21.53
N PHE A 92 18.19 -73.90 22.09
CA PHE A 92 18.73 -72.71 22.77
C PHE A 92 18.87 -71.52 21.83
N LEU A 93 19.38 -71.72 20.61
CA LEU A 93 19.51 -70.65 19.61
C LEU A 93 18.14 -70.10 19.23
N LYS A 94 17.16 -70.96 18.94
CA LYS A 94 15.77 -70.55 18.64
C LYS A 94 15.14 -69.76 19.78
N GLU A 95 15.31 -70.21 21.02
CA GLU A 95 14.79 -69.51 22.20
C GLU A 95 15.49 -68.16 22.43
N ASN A 96 16.80 -68.09 22.22
CA ASN A 96 17.58 -66.86 22.35
C ASN A 96 17.17 -65.84 21.27
N ASP A 97 17.07 -66.27 20.02
CA ASP A 97 16.60 -65.42 18.91
C ASP A 97 15.15 -64.96 19.13
N ALA A 98 14.28 -65.81 19.68
CA ALA A 98 12.93 -65.42 20.06
C ALA A 98 12.91 -64.41 21.22
N LYS A 99 13.83 -64.50 22.18
CA LYS A 99 13.99 -63.50 23.27
C LYS A 99 14.52 -62.18 22.71
N ARG A 100 15.56 -62.23 21.87
CA ARG A 100 16.14 -61.07 21.20
C ARG A 100 15.11 -60.34 20.34
N THR A 101 14.37 -61.07 19.51
CA THR A 101 13.32 -60.50 18.65
C THR A 101 12.21 -59.86 19.47
N ARG A 102 11.76 -60.50 20.56
CA ARG A 102 10.75 -59.91 21.47
C ARG A 102 11.26 -58.64 22.16
N ALA A 103 12.50 -58.66 22.65
CA ALA A 103 13.11 -57.49 23.28
C ALA A 103 13.25 -56.31 22.30
N LEU A 104 13.70 -56.58 21.08
CA LEU A 104 13.80 -55.58 20.01
C LEU A 104 12.43 -55.01 19.65
N LYS A 105 11.42 -55.86 19.44
CA LYS A 105 10.06 -55.42 19.12
C LYS A 105 9.49 -54.53 20.24
N LYS A 106 9.62 -54.97 21.49
CA LYS A 106 9.17 -54.19 22.66
C LYS A 106 9.88 -52.84 22.76
N SER A 107 11.19 -52.82 22.55
CA SER A 107 11.97 -51.56 22.57
C SER A 107 11.53 -50.60 21.47
N LEU A 108 11.24 -51.09 20.25
CA LEU A 108 10.75 -50.26 19.16
C LEU A 108 9.34 -49.71 19.43
N GLU A 109 8.45 -50.54 19.96
CA GLU A 109 7.09 -50.14 20.35
C GLU A 109 7.11 -49.08 21.46
N GLU A 110 7.94 -49.28 22.50
CA GLU A 110 8.11 -48.31 23.58
C GLU A 110 8.72 -46.98 23.08
N ARG A 111 9.68 -47.04 22.15
CA ARG A 111 10.25 -45.85 21.54
C ARG A 111 9.20 -45.07 20.75
N LYS A 112 8.41 -45.75 19.91
CA LYS A 112 7.34 -45.12 19.14
C LYS A 112 6.28 -44.50 20.04
N LEU A 113 5.89 -45.20 21.12
CA LEU A 113 4.95 -44.67 22.09
C LEU A 113 5.51 -43.43 22.80
N ARG A 114 6.80 -43.43 23.17
CA ARG A 114 7.46 -42.28 23.76
C ARG A 114 7.45 -41.08 22.81
N GLU A 115 7.83 -41.27 21.54
CA GLU A 115 7.84 -40.21 20.53
C GLU A 115 6.44 -39.61 20.33
N GLN A 116 5.40 -40.44 20.31
CA GLN A 116 4.01 -39.97 20.27
C GLN A 116 3.64 -39.13 21.50
N LYS A 117 3.96 -39.62 22.70
CA LYS A 117 3.66 -38.90 23.96
C LYS A 117 4.45 -37.61 24.10
N GLU A 118 5.68 -37.57 23.62
CA GLU A 118 6.50 -36.36 23.61
C GLU A 118 5.90 -35.29 22.66
N GLY A 119 5.39 -35.71 21.50
CA GLY A 119 4.61 -34.84 20.62
C GLY A 119 3.35 -34.28 21.29
N GLU A 120 2.56 -35.13 21.95
CA GLU A 120 1.37 -34.71 22.72
C GLU A 120 1.74 -33.71 23.83
N VAL A 121 2.82 -33.96 24.57
CA VAL A 121 3.32 -33.07 25.63
C VAL A 121 3.73 -31.70 25.07
N ASN A 122 4.43 -31.68 23.94
CA ASN A 122 4.85 -30.43 23.30
C ASN A 122 3.64 -29.61 22.83
N ASN A 123 2.66 -30.24 22.19
CA ASN A 123 1.42 -29.58 21.78
C ASN A 123 0.65 -29.02 22.98
N LEU A 124 0.55 -29.79 24.07
CA LEU A 124 -0.11 -29.33 25.30
C LEU A 124 0.63 -28.17 25.96
N ARG A 125 1.97 -28.18 25.96
CA ARG A 125 2.79 -27.07 26.48
C ARG A 125 2.57 -25.79 25.67
N GLU A 126 2.56 -25.87 24.35
CA GLU A 126 2.30 -24.72 23.48
C GLU A 126 0.89 -24.15 23.70
N ASN A 127 -0.11 -25.02 23.78
CA ASN A 127 -1.48 -24.61 24.09
C ASN A 127 -1.57 -23.93 25.46
N PHE A 128 -0.89 -24.48 26.48
CA PHE A 128 -0.86 -23.89 27.81
C PHE A 128 -0.20 -22.51 27.81
N THR A 129 0.92 -22.33 27.11
CA THR A 129 1.58 -21.03 26.99
C THR A 129 0.69 -20.01 26.29
N ASN A 130 0.04 -20.41 25.20
CA ASN A 130 -0.87 -19.54 24.45
C ASN A 130 -2.08 -19.11 25.28
N LEU A 131 -2.69 -20.05 26.01
CA LEU A 131 -3.81 -19.75 26.91
C LEU A 131 -3.39 -18.87 28.09
N THR A 132 -2.19 -19.08 28.63
CA THR A 132 -1.66 -18.25 29.72
C THR A 132 -1.44 -16.81 29.25
N GLN A 133 -0.87 -16.60 28.05
CA GLN A 133 -0.71 -15.27 27.48
C GLN A 133 -2.06 -14.57 27.23
N LYS A 134 -3.05 -15.30 26.70
CA LYS A 134 -4.41 -14.76 26.52
C LYS A 134 -5.04 -14.35 27.85
N LYS A 135 -4.91 -15.19 28.87
CA LYS A 135 -5.39 -14.88 30.22
C LYS A 135 -4.72 -13.62 30.77
N GLU A 136 -3.40 -13.52 30.67
CA GLU A 136 -2.65 -12.36 31.16
C GLU A 136 -3.08 -11.07 30.45
N HIS A 137 -3.21 -11.11 29.13
CA HIS A 137 -3.71 -9.98 28.35
C HIS A 137 -5.13 -9.55 28.76
N GLN A 138 -6.03 -10.52 28.97
CA GLN A 138 -7.39 -10.24 29.45
C GLN A 138 -7.39 -9.64 30.85
N LEU A 139 -6.54 -10.14 31.76
CA LEU A 139 -6.40 -9.58 33.11
C LEU A 139 -5.93 -8.13 33.07
N GLN A 140 -4.98 -7.80 32.20
CA GLN A 140 -4.52 -6.41 32.02
C GLN A 140 -5.65 -5.51 31.52
N ILE A 141 -6.46 -5.96 30.55
CA ILE A 141 -7.63 -5.19 30.08
C ILE A 141 -8.65 -5.01 31.20
N VAL A 142 -8.89 -6.03 32.02
CA VAL A 142 -9.82 -5.91 33.15
C VAL A 142 -9.29 -4.92 34.19
N ASP A 143 -8.00 -4.95 34.51
CA ASP A 143 -7.40 -4.05 35.49
C ASP A 143 -7.46 -2.58 35.03
N THR A 144 -7.14 -2.31 33.76
CA THR A 144 -7.28 -0.96 33.20
C THR A 144 -8.74 -0.51 33.20
N ASN A 145 -9.67 -1.37 32.78
CA ASN A 145 -11.11 -1.04 32.80
C ASN A 145 -11.63 -0.81 34.22
N LEU A 146 -11.14 -1.56 35.21
CA LEU A 146 -11.52 -1.37 36.61
C LEU A 146 -11.04 -0.01 37.14
N SER A 147 -9.86 0.46 36.72
CA SER A 147 -9.39 1.80 37.06
C SER A 147 -10.30 2.91 36.52
N TYR A 148 -10.79 2.76 35.28
CA TYR A 148 -11.75 3.69 34.68
C TYR A 148 -13.12 3.61 35.35
N GLN A 149 -13.59 2.41 35.66
CA GLN A 149 -14.85 2.21 36.38
C GLN A 149 -14.81 2.91 37.74
N ARG A 150 -13.77 2.68 38.56
CA ARG A 150 -13.61 3.34 39.86
C ARG A 150 -13.59 4.85 39.76
N TYR A 151 -12.93 5.37 38.73
CA TYR A 151 -12.93 6.81 38.46
C TYR A 151 -14.34 7.33 38.15
N LEU A 152 -15.07 6.67 37.24
CA LEU A 152 -16.43 7.09 36.88
C LEU A 152 -17.41 6.96 38.05
N GLU A 153 -17.28 5.92 38.87
CA GLU A 153 -18.04 5.77 40.13
C GLU A 153 -17.74 6.93 41.09
N SER A 154 -16.47 7.32 41.26
CA SER A 154 -16.11 8.49 42.09
C SER A 154 -16.70 9.80 41.55
N VAL A 155 -16.76 9.97 40.23
CA VAL A 155 -17.40 11.13 39.60
C VAL A 155 -18.89 11.14 39.91
N ILE A 156 -19.56 9.99 39.83
CA ILE A 156 -20.98 9.86 40.18
C ILE A 156 -21.22 10.21 41.64
N GLU A 157 -20.42 9.68 42.56
CA GLU A 157 -20.51 9.99 43.99
C GLU A 157 -20.35 11.49 44.27
N THR A 158 -19.48 12.16 43.52
CA THR A 158 -19.20 13.60 43.70
C THR A 158 -20.31 14.48 43.14
N VAL A 159 -20.83 14.15 41.95
CA VAL A 159 -21.81 14.98 41.24
C VAL A 159 -23.24 14.69 41.71
N GLY A 160 -23.56 13.44 42.06
CA GLY A 160 -24.86 13.04 42.60
C GLY A 160 -26.05 13.13 41.64
N GLU A 161 -25.87 13.62 40.41
CA GLU A 161 -26.94 13.80 39.41
C GLU A 161 -27.24 12.54 38.58
N TYR A 162 -26.32 11.57 38.55
CA TYR A 162 -26.42 10.36 37.74
C TYR A 162 -26.57 9.13 38.65
N GLY A 163 -27.40 8.16 38.26
CA GLY A 163 -27.60 6.92 39.02
C GLY A 163 -26.53 5.87 38.71
N GLU A 164 -26.27 5.65 37.42
CA GLU A 164 -25.28 4.67 36.96
C GLU A 164 -24.23 5.29 36.02
N VAL A 165 -23.07 4.64 35.90
CA VAL A 165 -22.01 5.01 34.94
C VAL A 165 -22.54 5.06 33.51
N LYS A 166 -23.49 4.19 33.18
CA LYS A 166 -24.13 4.16 31.87
C LYS A 166 -24.91 5.45 31.57
N ASP A 167 -25.55 6.05 32.58
CA ASP A 167 -26.31 7.30 32.40
C ASP A 167 -25.37 8.46 32.10
N LEU A 168 -24.23 8.52 32.79
CA LEU A 168 -23.18 9.50 32.55
C LEU A 168 -22.61 9.37 31.12
N ILE A 169 -22.32 8.14 30.68
CA ILE A 169 -21.83 7.87 29.32
C ILE A 169 -22.89 8.27 28.28
N ALA A 170 -24.15 7.87 28.45
CA ALA A 170 -25.21 8.23 27.51
C ALA A 170 -25.41 9.75 27.41
N ARG A 171 -25.29 10.46 28.53
CA ARG A 171 -25.34 11.93 28.54
C ARG A 171 -24.14 12.53 27.83
N TYR A 172 -22.93 12.01 28.08
CA TYR A 172 -21.72 12.42 27.37
C TYR A 172 -21.87 12.20 25.86
N ASP A 173 -22.33 11.03 25.43
CA ASP A 173 -22.50 10.69 24.01
C ASP A 173 -23.47 11.65 23.32
N THR A 174 -24.59 11.94 23.97
CA THR A 174 -25.57 12.92 23.47
C THR A 174 -24.96 14.32 23.38
N LEU A 175 -24.20 14.73 24.40
CA LEU A 175 -23.56 16.05 24.42
C LEU A 175 -22.43 16.15 23.38
N ALA A 176 -21.65 15.08 23.19
CA ALA A 176 -20.58 15.00 22.21
C ALA A 176 -21.15 15.04 20.78
N ALA A 177 -22.24 14.30 20.52
CA ALA A 177 -22.94 14.34 19.25
C ALA A 177 -23.51 15.73 18.94
N THR A 178 -24.26 16.32 19.88
CA THR A 178 -24.83 17.67 19.72
C THR A 178 -23.75 18.73 19.58
N ASN A 179 -22.65 18.66 20.33
CA ASN A 179 -21.53 19.58 20.17
C ASN A 179 -20.89 19.45 18.78
N SER A 180 -20.70 18.24 18.28
CA SER A 180 -20.17 18.02 16.93
C SER A 180 -21.07 18.65 15.86
N GLU A 181 -22.38 18.44 15.94
CA GLU A 181 -23.36 19.07 15.04
C GLU A 181 -23.36 20.59 15.15
N LEU A 182 -23.28 21.15 16.36
CA LEU A 182 -23.26 22.59 16.58
C LEU A 182 -21.98 23.23 16.02
N VAL A 183 -20.83 22.60 16.20
CA VAL A 183 -19.55 23.06 15.65
C VAL A 183 -19.61 23.05 14.12
N GLU A 184 -20.15 21.98 13.52
CA GLU A 184 -20.32 21.91 12.06
C GLU A 184 -21.28 22.99 11.55
N ARG A 185 -22.42 23.18 12.22
CA ARG A 185 -23.39 24.22 11.87
C ARG A 185 -22.80 25.63 11.99
N ALA A 186 -22.05 25.90 13.06
CA ALA A 186 -21.38 27.17 13.27
C ALA A 186 -20.34 27.44 12.17
N ARG A 187 -19.55 26.42 11.81
CA ARG A 187 -18.60 26.50 10.70
C ARG A 187 -19.31 26.83 9.38
N ASN A 188 -20.38 26.11 9.05
CA ASN A 188 -21.15 26.33 7.82
C ASN A 188 -21.78 27.74 7.77
N ALA A 189 -22.29 28.23 8.91
CA ALA A 189 -22.83 29.58 9.03
C ALA A 189 -21.74 30.65 8.86
N GLN A 190 -20.54 30.43 9.41
CA GLN A 190 -19.40 31.31 9.24
C GLN A 190 -18.94 31.36 7.78
N GLU A 191 -18.81 30.20 7.13
CA GLU A 191 -18.45 30.12 5.71
C GLU A 191 -19.49 30.81 4.82
N LYS A 192 -20.79 30.68 5.12
CA LYS A 192 -21.84 31.40 4.41
C LYS A 192 -21.74 32.91 4.60
N THR A 193 -21.54 33.36 5.84
CA THR A 193 -21.40 34.79 6.17
C THR A 193 -20.21 35.41 5.46
N GLU A 194 -19.07 34.71 5.43
CA GLU A 194 -17.87 35.19 4.73
C GLU A 194 -18.10 35.24 3.22
N ARG A 195 -18.79 34.25 2.65
CA ARG A 195 -19.16 34.24 1.23
C ARG A 195 -20.08 35.41 0.87
N ASP A 196 -21.09 35.67 1.69
CA ASP A 196 -22.01 36.79 1.51
C ASP A 196 -21.29 38.14 1.68
N ARG A 197 -20.36 38.25 2.63
CA ARG A 197 -19.51 39.43 2.82
C ARG A 197 -18.63 39.71 1.59
N LEU A 198 -17.97 38.69 1.03
CA LEU A 198 -17.15 38.83 -0.17
C LEU A 198 -18.00 39.27 -1.37
N ASN A 199 -19.17 38.66 -1.57
CA ASN A 199 -20.12 39.05 -2.63
C ASN A 199 -20.57 40.51 -2.47
N PHE A 200 -20.84 40.95 -1.25
CA PHE A 200 -21.21 42.33 -0.97
C PHE A 200 -20.09 43.31 -1.30
N ILE A 201 -18.85 43.01 -0.90
CA ILE A 201 -17.67 43.84 -1.23
C ILE A 201 -17.51 43.96 -2.73
N GLN A 202 -17.54 42.84 -3.46
CA GLN A 202 -17.44 42.82 -4.91
C GLN A 202 -18.55 43.66 -5.56
N SER A 203 -19.81 43.45 -5.17
CA SER A 203 -20.92 44.22 -5.72
C SER A 203 -20.82 45.72 -5.41
N SER A 204 -20.35 46.08 -4.21
CA SER A 204 -20.11 47.47 -3.84
C SER A 204 -19.01 48.10 -4.69
N GLU A 205 -17.92 47.40 -4.97
CA GLU A 205 -16.84 47.88 -5.85
C GLU A 205 -17.34 48.06 -7.28
N GLU A 206 -18.10 47.10 -7.82
CA GLU A 206 -18.73 47.21 -9.13
C GLU A 206 -19.64 48.44 -9.23
N LYS A 207 -20.48 48.67 -8.21
CA LYS A 207 -21.36 49.86 -8.16
C LYS A 207 -20.55 51.16 -8.03
N ASN A 208 -19.52 51.20 -7.20
CA ASN A 208 -18.63 52.36 -7.10
C ASN A 208 -17.96 52.67 -8.45
N ASN A 209 -17.49 51.66 -9.17
CA ASN A 209 -16.96 51.82 -10.52
C ASN A 209 -18.00 52.38 -11.50
N THR A 210 -19.25 51.94 -11.41
CA THR A 210 -20.34 52.51 -12.23
C THR A 210 -20.60 53.98 -11.91
N ILE A 211 -20.58 54.36 -10.63
CA ILE A 211 -20.74 55.76 -10.20
C ILE A 211 -19.59 56.62 -10.72
N LEU A 212 -18.35 56.16 -10.60
CA LEU A 212 -17.18 56.86 -11.16
C LEU A 212 -17.32 57.06 -12.68
N ASN A 213 -17.78 56.04 -13.40
CA ASN A 213 -18.02 56.15 -14.83
C ASN A 213 -19.13 57.17 -15.16
N CYS A 214 -20.25 57.15 -14.43
CA CYS A 214 -21.31 58.14 -14.58
C CYS A 214 -20.83 59.56 -14.27
N ASN A 215 -20.05 59.76 -13.21
CA ASN A 215 -19.45 61.06 -12.86
C ASN A 215 -18.52 61.57 -13.98
N ASN A 216 -17.71 60.69 -14.56
CA ASN A 216 -16.88 61.04 -15.71
C ASN A 216 -17.72 61.46 -16.93
N ILE A 217 -18.87 60.81 -17.16
CA ILE A 217 -19.81 61.20 -18.23
C ILE A 217 -20.45 62.56 -17.92
N ILE A 218 -20.87 62.80 -16.67
CA ILE A 218 -21.43 64.08 -16.24
C ILE A 218 -20.41 65.20 -16.47
N ALA A 219 -19.16 65.02 -16.04
CA ALA A 219 -18.10 66.01 -16.25
C ALA A 219 -17.91 66.32 -17.75
N LYS A 220 -17.88 65.29 -18.62
CA LYS A 220 -17.81 65.47 -20.07
C LYS A 220 -18.99 66.26 -20.63
N LEU A 221 -20.20 66.00 -20.14
CA LEU A 221 -21.42 66.71 -20.58
C LEU A 221 -21.43 68.17 -20.07
N GLN A 222 -20.96 68.41 -18.85
CA GLN A 222 -20.81 69.76 -18.29
C GLN A 222 -19.83 70.60 -19.12
N THR A 223 -18.65 70.06 -19.44
CA THR A 223 -17.69 70.75 -20.32
C THR A 223 -18.30 71.10 -21.67
N LYS A 224 -19.05 70.16 -22.30
CA LYS A 224 -19.74 70.43 -23.56
C LYS A 224 -20.82 71.51 -23.43
N LEU A 225 -21.55 71.53 -22.31
CA LEU A 225 -22.56 72.55 -22.04
C LEU A 225 -21.91 73.93 -21.90
N GLU A 226 -20.85 74.04 -21.10
CA GLU A 226 -20.09 75.27 -20.90
C GLU A 226 -19.50 75.79 -22.23
N GLU A 227 -18.91 74.91 -23.05
CA GLU A 227 -18.43 75.26 -24.39
C GLU A 227 -19.57 75.81 -25.27
N SER A 228 -20.74 75.19 -25.24
CA SER A 228 -21.89 75.63 -26.03
C SER A 228 -22.46 76.96 -25.52
N GLN A 229 -22.51 77.17 -24.20
CA GLN A 229 -22.93 78.42 -23.57
C GLN A 229 -21.96 79.55 -23.90
N LEU A 230 -20.65 79.31 -23.84
CA LEU A 230 -19.64 80.28 -24.23
C LEU A 230 -19.79 80.69 -25.69
N LYS A 231 -20.00 79.73 -26.60
CA LYS A 231 -20.28 80.03 -28.02
C LYS A 231 -21.55 80.85 -28.18
N SER A 232 -22.63 80.46 -27.51
CA SER A 232 -23.90 81.21 -27.55
C SER A 232 -23.73 82.65 -27.04
N GLY A 233 -23.01 82.84 -25.94
CA GLY A 233 -22.73 84.16 -25.38
C GLY A 233 -21.91 85.04 -26.33
N LYS A 234 -20.91 84.47 -27.02
CA LYS A 234 -20.16 85.18 -28.07
C LYS A 234 -21.07 85.66 -29.20
N TRP A 235 -21.89 84.75 -29.76
CA TRP A 235 -22.82 85.10 -30.83
C TRP A 235 -23.86 86.13 -30.39
N GLN A 236 -24.34 86.04 -29.15
CA GLN A 236 -25.27 87.03 -28.60
C GLN A 236 -24.61 88.41 -28.50
N SER A 237 -23.38 88.49 -27.99
CA SER A 237 -22.65 89.76 -27.91
C SER A 237 -22.37 90.38 -29.29
N GLU A 238 -21.99 89.57 -30.28
CA GLU A 238 -21.80 90.03 -31.66
C GLU A 238 -23.12 90.52 -32.28
N TRP A 239 -24.22 89.83 -31.99
CA TRP A 239 -25.56 90.21 -32.43
C TRP A 239 -26.02 91.52 -31.76
N ASP A 240 -25.84 91.66 -30.44
CA ASP A 240 -26.17 92.87 -29.68
C ASP A 240 -25.39 94.08 -30.22
N HIS A 241 -24.09 93.91 -30.51
CA HIS A 241 -23.28 94.98 -31.10
C HIS A 241 -23.79 95.38 -32.50
N THR A 242 -24.16 94.40 -33.32
CA THR A 242 -24.72 94.63 -34.65
C THR A 242 -26.07 95.35 -34.56
N LEU A 243 -26.91 94.95 -33.61
CA LEU A 243 -28.20 95.57 -33.34
C LEU A 243 -28.02 97.00 -32.83
N GLU A 244 -27.15 97.22 -31.84
CA GLU A 244 -26.86 98.56 -31.31
C GLU A 244 -26.40 99.49 -32.45
N ASN A 245 -25.47 99.03 -33.29
CA ASN A 245 -25.03 99.78 -34.46
C ASN A 245 -26.19 100.07 -35.44
N ALA A 246 -27.07 99.10 -35.68
CA ALA A 246 -28.26 99.31 -36.52
C ALA A 246 -29.25 100.30 -35.89
N THR A 247 -29.46 100.26 -34.58
CA THR A 247 -30.32 101.21 -33.85
C THR A 247 -29.73 102.62 -33.86
N HIS A 248 -28.41 102.77 -33.69
CA HIS A 248 -27.70 104.04 -33.77
C HIS A 248 -27.84 104.65 -35.17
N LYS A 249 -27.61 103.84 -36.22
CA LYS A 249 -27.83 104.27 -37.61
C LYS A 249 -29.29 104.65 -37.88
N THR A 250 -30.25 103.91 -37.32
CA THR A 250 -31.68 104.19 -37.46
C THR A 250 -32.06 105.49 -36.75
N LEU A 251 -31.54 105.74 -35.55
CA LEU A 251 -31.73 106.98 -34.80
C LEU A 251 -31.13 108.17 -35.55
N LEU A 252 -29.88 108.04 -36.02
CA LEU A 252 -29.22 109.07 -36.81
C LEU A 252 -30.01 109.40 -38.08
N LEU A 253 -30.49 108.37 -38.80
CA LEU A 253 -31.37 108.56 -39.93
C LEU A 253 -32.65 109.32 -39.53
N GLY A 254 -33.28 108.95 -38.42
CA GLY A 254 -34.44 109.67 -37.87
C GLY A 254 -34.15 111.14 -37.55
N GLN A 255 -33.01 111.43 -36.91
CA GLN A 255 -32.57 112.80 -36.59
C GLN A 255 -32.32 113.61 -37.85
N ILE A 256 -31.64 113.04 -38.86
CA ILE A 256 -31.44 113.68 -40.17
C ILE A 256 -32.80 114.00 -40.79
N LYS A 257 -33.73 113.03 -40.81
CA LYS A 257 -35.08 113.25 -41.34
C LYS A 257 -35.82 114.38 -40.64
N MET A 258 -35.75 114.46 -39.31
CA MET A 258 -36.39 115.54 -38.55
C MET A 258 -35.74 116.90 -38.79
N ALA A 259 -34.40 116.97 -38.78
CA ALA A 259 -33.67 118.21 -39.04
C ALA A 259 -33.97 118.73 -40.46
N THR A 260 -33.94 117.84 -41.46
CA THR A 260 -34.38 118.14 -42.83
C THR A 260 -35.81 118.65 -42.85
N ASN A 261 -36.75 117.96 -42.22
CA ASN A 261 -38.16 118.37 -42.21
C ASN A 261 -38.36 119.75 -41.54
N ASN A 262 -37.63 120.02 -40.46
CA ASN A 262 -37.67 121.30 -39.77
C ASN A 262 -37.15 122.43 -40.66
N LEU A 263 -35.99 122.23 -41.30
CA LEU A 263 -35.43 123.18 -42.27
C LEU A 263 -36.37 123.39 -43.47
N PHE A 264 -36.97 122.31 -43.97
CA PHE A 264 -37.93 122.37 -45.08
C PHE A 264 -39.16 123.20 -44.71
N THR A 265 -39.68 123.03 -43.49
CA THR A 265 -40.80 123.80 -42.97
C THR A 265 -40.45 125.27 -42.84
N LEU A 266 -39.23 125.60 -42.41
CA LEU A 266 -38.73 126.98 -42.36
C LEU A 266 -38.67 127.61 -43.75
N VAL A 267 -38.09 126.90 -44.73
CA VAL A 267 -38.04 127.32 -46.14
C VAL A 267 -39.45 127.54 -46.69
N LYS A 268 -40.36 126.59 -46.43
CA LYS A 268 -41.77 126.69 -46.82
C LYS A 268 -42.47 127.90 -46.20
N SER A 269 -42.18 128.23 -44.94
CA SER A 269 -42.70 129.42 -44.28
C SER A 269 -42.19 130.71 -44.94
N HIS A 270 -40.90 130.81 -45.25
CA HIS A 270 -40.32 131.97 -45.95
C HIS A 270 -40.91 132.18 -47.35
N LEU A 271 -41.29 131.09 -48.03
CA LEU A 271 -41.95 131.12 -49.33
C LEU A 271 -43.48 131.28 -49.23
N ASN A 272 -44.02 131.78 -48.11
CA ASN A 272 -45.45 131.96 -47.86
C ASN A 272 -46.30 130.70 -48.16
N ASN A 273 -45.81 129.53 -47.74
CA ASN A 273 -46.47 128.23 -47.93
C ASN A 273 -46.69 127.78 -49.38
N ARG A 274 -45.95 128.32 -50.35
CA ARG A 274 -46.05 127.93 -51.78
C ARG A 274 -45.47 126.55 -52.11
N LEU A 275 -44.87 125.85 -51.14
CA LEU A 275 -44.32 124.51 -51.31
C LEU A 275 -45.30 123.41 -50.84
N ASN A 276 -45.55 122.41 -51.69
CA ASN A 276 -46.35 121.24 -51.34
C ASN A 276 -45.70 120.42 -50.21
N ASN A 277 -46.52 119.85 -49.32
CA ASN A 277 -46.05 118.92 -48.29
C ASN A 277 -45.53 117.64 -48.95
N THR A 278 -44.31 117.22 -48.57
CA THR A 278 -43.71 115.96 -49.02
C THR A 278 -43.06 115.28 -47.82
N ASN A 279 -43.33 113.99 -47.61
CA ASN A 279 -42.71 113.19 -46.53
C ASN A 279 -41.39 112.52 -46.96
N ASP A 280 -41.02 112.66 -48.24
CA ASP A 280 -39.75 112.17 -48.76
C ASP A 280 -38.61 113.14 -48.40
N THR A 281 -37.61 112.64 -47.66
CA THR A 281 -36.51 113.42 -47.11
C THR A 281 -35.57 113.95 -48.17
N LEU A 282 -35.34 113.19 -49.25
CA LEU A 282 -34.47 113.63 -50.35
C LEU A 282 -35.12 114.80 -51.09
N SER A 283 -36.41 114.67 -51.44
CA SER A 283 -37.18 115.76 -52.04
C SER A 283 -37.24 117.03 -51.18
N GLN A 284 -37.24 116.89 -49.84
CA GLN A 284 -37.16 118.03 -48.91
C GLN A 284 -35.79 118.71 -48.96
N LEU A 285 -34.70 117.93 -48.94
CA LEU A 285 -33.33 118.44 -49.06
C LEU A 285 -33.10 119.19 -50.37
N ASP A 286 -33.56 118.65 -51.50
CA ASP A 286 -33.43 119.29 -52.82
C ASP A 286 -34.06 120.69 -52.84
N LYS A 287 -35.23 120.83 -52.24
CA LYS A 287 -35.93 122.12 -52.14
C LYS A 287 -35.26 123.09 -51.18
N ILE A 288 -34.74 122.60 -50.04
CA ILE A 288 -33.91 123.42 -49.14
C ILE A 288 -32.66 123.92 -49.87
N GLN A 289 -32.00 123.04 -50.63
CA GLN A 289 -30.82 123.38 -51.41
C GLN A 289 -31.13 124.44 -52.47
N GLN A 290 -32.21 124.28 -53.25
CA GLN A 290 -32.65 125.28 -54.22
C GLN A 290 -32.87 126.64 -53.56
N PHE A 291 -33.58 126.69 -52.43
CA PHE A 291 -33.82 127.93 -51.69
C PHE A 291 -32.52 128.59 -51.17
N ILE A 292 -31.57 127.81 -50.66
CA ILE A 292 -30.26 128.33 -50.21
C ILE A 292 -29.47 128.86 -51.42
N CYS A 293 -29.45 128.15 -52.54
CA CYS A 293 -28.80 128.60 -53.77
C CYS A 293 -29.41 129.91 -54.30
N ASP A 294 -30.75 130.01 -54.30
CA ASP A 294 -31.47 131.21 -54.72
C ASP A 294 -31.17 132.38 -53.78
N LEU A 295 -31.19 132.18 -52.45
CA LEU A 295 -30.78 133.20 -51.48
C LEU A 295 -29.32 133.64 -51.66
N ASN A 296 -28.41 132.72 -51.96
CA ASN A 296 -27.02 133.04 -52.25
C ASN A 296 -26.86 133.82 -53.57
N GLN A 297 -27.68 133.52 -54.59
CA GLN A 297 -27.73 134.30 -55.83
C GLN A 297 -28.29 135.71 -55.60
N ILE A 298 -29.36 135.85 -54.79
CA ILE A 298 -29.94 137.16 -54.43
C ILE A 298 -28.97 138.00 -53.59
N THR A 299 -28.29 137.39 -52.62
CA THR A 299 -27.27 138.10 -51.82
C THR A 299 -26.04 138.47 -52.67
N SER A 300 -25.63 137.62 -53.60
CA SER A 300 -24.52 137.93 -54.53
C SER A 300 -24.87 139.00 -55.56
N THR A 301 -26.13 139.07 -56.03
CA THR A 301 -26.62 140.13 -56.93
C THR A 301 -26.81 141.45 -56.18
N THR A 302 -27.38 141.44 -54.97
CA THR A 302 -27.45 142.64 -54.12
C THR A 302 -26.07 143.13 -53.66
N MET A 303 -25.08 142.25 -53.42
CA MET A 303 -23.68 142.66 -53.20
C MET A 303 -22.99 143.20 -54.46
N LYS A 304 -23.41 142.77 -55.66
CA LYS A 304 -22.97 143.39 -56.92
C LYS A 304 -23.59 144.77 -57.09
N ASP A 305 -24.88 144.93 -56.84
CA ASP A 305 -25.60 146.21 -56.95
C ASP A 305 -25.10 147.23 -55.90
N ILE A 306 -24.66 146.79 -54.72
CA ILE A 306 -24.02 147.63 -53.69
C ILE A 306 -22.60 148.04 -54.10
N ASN A 307 -21.89 147.21 -54.87
CA ASN A 307 -20.53 147.50 -55.35
C ASN A 307 -20.51 148.29 -56.67
N GLU A 308 -21.60 148.32 -57.44
CA GLU A 308 -21.77 149.19 -58.63
C GLU A 308 -22.32 150.60 -58.28
N LEU A 309 -22.65 150.84 -57.00
CA LEU A 309 -23.00 152.15 -56.43
C LEU A 309 -21.83 152.83 -55.67
N LYS A 310 -20.59 152.34 -55.87
CA LYS A 310 -19.33 152.96 -55.42
C LYS A 310 -18.36 153.08 -56.58
#